data_AF-A0A160V880-F1
#
_entry.id   AF-A0A160V880-F1
#
_cell.length_a   1.000
_cell.length_b   1.000
_cell.length_c   1.000
_cell.angle_alpha   90.00
_cell.angle_beta   90.00
_cell.angle_gamma   90.00
#
_symmetry.space_group_name_H-M   'P 1'
#
loop_
_entity.id
_entity.type
_entity.pdbx_description
1 polymer ?
#
loop_
_entity_poly.entity_id
_entity_poly.type
_entity_poly.pdbx_seq_one_letter_code
_entity_poly.pdbx_strand_id
1 'polypeptide(L)' 'MKAVRAESISNPFPNGESLQQVMDRMKNFIDDLSPNYHDQSILIIGHAGTLWGLEHHVNGIPLTKLISGEFVDTGTFTI' A
#
# COMPACT_ATOMS: atom_id res chain seq x y z
N MET A 1 3.71 -8.89 -18.07
CA MET A 1 3.27 -7.87 -17.07
C MET A 1 2.75 -8.46 -15.76
N LYS A 2 1.76 -9.38 -15.73
CA LYS A 2 1.29 -9.98 -14.45
C LYS A 2 2.37 -10.76 -13.68
N ALA A 3 3.13 -11.61 -14.35
CA ALA A 3 4.21 -12.39 -13.71
C ALA A 3 5.29 -11.49 -13.07
N VAL A 4 5.75 -10.48 -13.81
CA VAL A 4 6.72 -9.48 -13.31
C VAL A 4 6.22 -8.78 -12.04
N ARG A 5 4.92 -8.47 -11.94
CA ARG A 5 4.34 -7.86 -10.73
C ARG A 5 4.33 -8.83 -9.55
N ALA A 6 4.01 -10.09 -9.77
CA ALA A 6 4.00 -11.10 -8.71
C ALA A 6 5.40 -11.35 -8.15
N GLU A 7 6.42 -11.48 -9.01
CA GLU A 7 7.81 -11.63 -8.59
C GLU A 7 8.31 -10.40 -7.83
N SER A 8 7.88 -9.20 -8.23
CA SER A 8 8.26 -7.95 -7.55
C SER A 8 7.75 -7.83 -6.11
N ILE A 9 6.88 -8.73 -5.64
CA ILE A 9 6.44 -8.75 -4.24
C ILE A 9 7.64 -8.93 -3.32
N SER A 10 8.42 -9.99 -3.54
CA SER A 10 9.60 -10.31 -2.73
C SER A 10 10.89 -9.83 -3.36
N ASN A 11 10.95 -9.75 -4.70
CA ASN A 11 12.19 -9.46 -5.40
C ASN A 11 12.26 -7.97 -5.77
N PRO A 12 13.28 -7.25 -5.31
CA PRO A 12 13.44 -5.85 -5.67
C PRO A 12 13.83 -5.71 -7.15
N PHE A 13 13.41 -4.60 -7.77
CA PHE A 13 13.99 -4.18 -9.03
C PHE A 13 15.47 -3.78 -8.83
N PRO A 14 16.32 -3.83 -9.88
CA PRO A 14 17.71 -3.39 -9.77
C PRO A 14 17.81 -1.96 -9.22
N ASN A 15 18.53 -1.78 -8.11
CA ASN A 15 18.65 -0.51 -7.37
C ASN A 15 17.30 0.08 -6.88
N GLY A 16 16.25 -0.73 -6.79
CA GLY A 16 14.92 -0.34 -6.38
C GLY A 16 14.40 -1.11 -5.17
N GLU A 17 13.11 -0.96 -4.91
CA GLU A 17 12.39 -1.63 -3.83
C GLU A 17 11.60 -2.84 -4.36
N SER A 18 11.41 -3.85 -3.53
CA SER A 18 10.31 -4.82 -3.69
C SER A 18 9.00 -4.19 -3.23
N LEU A 19 7.85 -4.74 -3.65
CA LEU A 19 6.55 -4.25 -3.16
C LEU A 19 6.42 -4.47 -1.65
N GLN A 20 7.03 -5.52 -1.08
CA GLN A 20 7.05 -5.71 0.36
C GLN A 20 7.76 -4.54 1.07
N GLN A 21 8.91 -4.09 0.57
CA GLN A 21 9.61 -2.93 1.14
C GLN A 21 8.77 -1.65 1.03
N VAL A 22 8.05 -1.47 -0.08
CA VAL A 22 7.10 -0.37 -0.24
C VAL A 22 5.97 -0.48 0.80
N MET A 23 5.43 -1.67 1.04
CA MET A 23 4.40 -1.89 2.07
C MET A 23 4.93 -1.60 3.46
N ASP A 24 6.14 -2.02 3.79
CA ASP A 24 6.74 -1.76 5.11
C ASP A 24 6.88 -0.25 5.34
N ARG A 25 7.31 0.50 4.31
CA ARG A 25 7.36 1.98 4.35
C ARG A 25 5.98 2.61 4.49
N MET A 26 4.97 2.08 3.80
CA MET A 26 3.58 2.53 3.94
C MET A 26 3.01 2.26 5.32
N LYS A 27 3.38 1.13 5.95
CA LYS A 27 2.97 0.84 7.33
C LYS A 27 3.51 1.88 8.29
N ASN A 28 4.80 2.20 8.21
CA ASN A 28 5.41 3.23 9.05
C ASN A 28 4.70 4.58 8.88
N PHE A 29 4.42 4.97 7.63
CA PHE A 29 3.66 6.20 7.35
C PHE A 29 2.27 6.19 8.00
N ILE A 30 1.51 5.10 7.88
CA ILE A 30 0.17 4.98 8.48
C ILE A 30 0.24 5.01 10.01
N ASP A 31 1.20 4.30 10.59
CA ASP A 31 1.43 4.28 12.05
C ASP A 31 1.76 5.69 12.58
N ASP A 32 2.45 6.52 11.79
CA ASP A 32 2.73 7.93 12.11
C ASP A 32 1.50 8.85 12.00
N LEU A 33 0.46 8.47 11.25
CA LEU A 33 -0.74 9.32 11.10
C LEU A 33 -1.62 9.33 12.36
N SER A 34 -1.86 8.14 12.93
CA SER A 34 -2.79 7.96 14.05
C SER A 34 -2.49 8.84 15.28
N PRO A 35 -1.25 8.93 15.79
CA PRO A 35 -0.96 9.77 16.96
C PRO A 35 -0.94 11.27 16.65
N ASN A 36 -0.66 11.67 15.41
CA ASN A 36 -0.41 13.07 15.04
C ASN A 36 -1.64 13.81 14.51
N TYR A 37 -2.63 13.08 14.00
CA TYR A 37 -3.77 13.64 13.26
C TYR A 37 -5.12 13.04 13.69
N HIS A 38 -5.26 12.64 14.95
CA HIS A 38 -6.52 12.14 15.49
C HIS A 38 -7.69 13.10 15.20
N ASP A 39 -8.84 12.53 14.81
CA ASP A 39 -10.07 13.22 14.41
C ASP A 39 -9.94 14.24 13.25
N GLN A 40 -8.86 14.16 12.47
CA GLN A 40 -8.67 15.00 11.28
C GLN A 40 -8.89 14.21 9.99
N SER A 41 -9.30 14.91 8.93
CA SER A 41 -9.34 14.37 7.57
C SER A 41 -8.05 14.67 6.83
N ILE A 42 -7.41 13.65 6.27
CA ILE A 42 -6.11 13.75 5.60
C ILE A 42 -6.27 13.40 4.12
N LEU A 43 -5.73 14.24 3.24
CA LEU A 43 -5.63 13.94 1.80
C LEU A 43 -4.27 13.31 1.51
N ILE A 44 -4.27 12.08 0.98
CA ILE A 44 -3.07 11.39 0.55
C ILE A 44 -3.04 11.37 -0.99
N ILE A 45 -1.99 11.95 -1.59
CA ILE A 45 -1.75 11.92 -3.04
C ILE A 45 -0.52 11.07 -3.30
N GLY A 46 -0.66 10.06 -4.16
CA GLY A 46 0.43 9.14 -4.44
C GLY A 46 0.22 8.33 -5.71
N HIS A 47 0.84 7.14 -5.75
CA HIS A 47 0.76 6.22 -6.86
C HIS A 47 0.10 4.89 -6.41
N ALA A 48 0.05 3.91 -7.32
CA ALA A 48 -0.54 2.60 -7.02
C ALA A 48 0.04 1.95 -5.74
N GLY A 49 1.35 2.07 -5.49
CA GLY A 49 1.96 1.55 -4.27
C GLY A 49 1.43 2.20 -2.97
N THR A 50 1.05 3.48 -3.03
CA THR A 50 0.44 4.20 -1.90
C THR A 50 -0.96 3.66 -1.62
N LEU A 51 -1.78 3.55 -2.67
CA LEU A 51 -3.12 2.97 -2.57
C LEU A 51 -3.05 1.53 -2.05
N TRP A 52 -2.16 0.71 -2.60
CA TRP A 52 -1.98 -0.67 -2.17
C TRP A 52 -1.53 -0.78 -0.71
N GLY A 53 -0.69 0.15 -0.23
CA GLY A 53 -0.32 0.23 1.18
C GLY A 53 -1.53 0.45 2.08
N LEU A 54 -2.42 1.37 1.71
CA LEU A 54 -3.65 1.63 2.46
C LEU A 54 -4.58 0.42 2.45
N GLU A 55 -4.86 -0.15 1.27
CA GLU A 55 -5.72 -1.34 1.16
C GLU A 55 -5.14 -2.56 1.90
N HIS A 56 -3.82 -2.73 1.86
CA HIS A 56 -3.16 -3.86 2.51
C HIS A 56 -3.19 -3.73 4.03
N HIS A 57 -2.79 -2.58 4.57
CA HIS A 57 -2.60 -2.41 6.02
C HIS A 57 -3.88 -2.01 6.76
N VAL A 58 -4.78 -1.28 6.11
CA VAL A 58 -6.04 -0.82 6.74
C VAL A 58 -7.15 -1.83 6.54
N ASN A 59 -7.33 -2.31 5.31
CA ASN A 59 -8.43 -3.23 4.96
C ASN A 59 -8.00 -4.71 4.97
N GLY A 60 -6.72 -5.01 5.21
CA GLY A 60 -6.20 -6.38 5.27
C GLY A 60 -6.19 -7.11 3.92
N ILE A 61 -6.25 -6.39 2.80
CA ILE A 61 -6.30 -7.03 1.47
C ILE A 61 -4.91 -7.59 1.12
N PRO A 62 -4.79 -8.88 0.76
CA PRO A 62 -3.50 -9.43 0.37
C PRO A 62 -2.90 -8.72 -0.86
N LEU A 63 -1.59 -8.44 -0.82
CA LEU A 63 -0.84 -7.83 -1.92
C LEU A 63 -1.08 -8.54 -3.27
N THR A 64 -1.20 -9.87 -3.26
CA THR A 64 -1.46 -10.68 -4.46
C THR A 64 -2.78 -10.32 -5.17
N LYS A 65 -3.82 -9.93 -4.42
CA LYS A 65 -5.10 -9.46 -4.98
C LYS A 65 -5.02 -8.03 -5.49
N LEU A 66 -4.24 -7.19 -4.81
CA LEU A 66 -4.05 -5.78 -5.22
C LEU A 66 -3.33 -5.70 -6.58
N ILE A 67 -2.27 -6.49 -6.76
CA ILE A 67 -1.52 -6.52 -8.03
C ILE A 67 -2.29 -7.18 -9.18
N SER A 68 -3.25 -8.07 -8.88
CA SER A 68 -4.13 -8.69 -9.88
C SER A 68 -5.27 -7.76 -10.30
N GLY A 69 -5.54 -6.71 -9.52
CA GLY A 69 -6.67 -5.79 -9.71
C GLY A 69 -7.99 -6.33 -9.16
N GLU A 70 -7.95 -7.38 -8.34
CA GLU A 70 -9.13 -8.06 -7.78
C GLU A 70 -9.51 -7.45 -6.42
N PHE A 71 -9.74 -6.14 -6.41
CA PHE A 71 -10.21 -5.39 -5.25
C PHE A 71 -11.08 -4.20 -5.68
N VAL A 72 -11.80 -3.61 -4.73
CA VAL A 72 -12.62 -2.41 -4.95
C VAL A 72 -11.99 -1.27 -4.17
N ASP A 73 -11.53 -0.25 -4.88
CA ASP A 73 -11.03 0.99 -4.30
C ASP A 73 -12.22 1.91 -3.97
N THR A 74 -12.38 2.23 -2.68
CA THR A 74 -13.42 3.14 -2.19
C THR A 74 -12.93 4.59 -2.07
N GLY A 75 -11.62 4.82 -2.18
CA GLY A 75 -10.97 6.11 -1.97
C GLY A 75 -11.03 6.65 -0.54
N THR A 76 -11.55 5.88 0.42
CA THR A 76 -11.77 6.32 1.81
C THR A 76 -11.28 5.25 2.78
N PHE A 77 -10.52 5.66 3.79
CA PHE A 77 -9.90 4.78 4.78
C PHE A 77 -10.18 5.27 6.20
N THR A 78 -10.27 4.34 7.15
CA THR A 78 -10.42 4.63 8.59
C THR A 78 -9.32 3.91 9.34
N ILE A 79 -8.49 4.69 10.06
CA ILE A 79 -7.28 4.24 10.76
C ILE A 79 -7.33 4.65 12.24
#